data_AF-A0A969E0T6-F1
#
_entry.id   AF-A0A969E0T6-F1
#
_cell.length_a   1.000
_cell.length_b   1.000
_cell.length_c   1.000
_cell.angle_alpha   90.00
_cell.angle_beta   90.00
_cell.angle_gamma   90.00
#
_symmetry.space_group_name_H-M   'P 1'
#
loop_
_entity.id
_entity.type
_entity.pdbx_description
1 polymer ?
#
loop_
_entity_poly.entity_id
_entity_poly.type
_entity_poly.pdbx_seq_one_letter_code
_entity_poly.pdbx_strand_id
1 'polypeptide(L)'
;MPPPPPFSRPTPPSYTPKVSPEIAALFEEINGKELSDKLSNTPITDLTKAFGLNDRMLTQNELFGGNKPVFDEAVKDLNNMSSFEIARNFMYELAARYNWAANEDRKKQAKSFIKLVRRRLG
;
A
#
# COMPACT_ATOMS: atom_id res chain seq x y z
N MET A 1 31.21 -28.72 4.12
CA MET A 1 29.91 -28.22 3.61
C MET A 1 29.49 -27.04 4.48
N PRO A 2 29.10 -25.89 3.91
CA PRO A 2 28.58 -24.77 4.69
C PRO A 2 27.20 -25.13 5.28
N PRO A 3 26.80 -24.55 6.42
CA PRO A 3 25.49 -24.81 7.01
C PRO A 3 24.36 -24.22 6.14
N PRO A 4 23.17 -24.82 6.13
CA PRO A 4 22.00 -24.24 5.47
C PRO A 4 21.59 -22.93 6.17
N PRO A 5 21.12 -21.92 5.42
CA PRO A 5 20.63 -20.69 6.02
C PRO A 5 19.31 -20.96 6.78
N PRO A 6 19.13 -20.45 8.01
CA PRO A 6 17.83 -20.49 8.66
C PRO A 6 16.97 -19.34 8.12
N PHE A 7 15.71 -19.62 7.78
CA PHE A 7 14.54 -18.89 8.28
C PHE A 7 13.27 -19.54 7.72
N SER A 8 12.72 -20.44 8.51
CA SER A 8 11.30 -20.80 8.45
C SER A 8 10.48 -19.56 8.79
N ARG A 9 9.71 -19.04 7.83
CA ARG A 9 8.51 -18.27 8.12
C ARG A 9 7.33 -19.01 7.50
N PRO A 10 6.27 -19.36 8.27
CA PRO A 10 5.05 -19.89 7.67
C PRO A 10 4.54 -18.86 6.67
N THR A 11 4.41 -19.29 5.42
CA THR A 11 3.88 -18.49 4.33
C THR A 11 2.44 -18.09 4.69
N PRO A 12 2.11 -16.79 4.78
CA PRO A 12 0.72 -16.39 4.80
C PRO A 12 0.04 -16.87 3.51
N PRO A 13 -1.25 -17.19 3.55
CA PRO A 13 -1.95 -17.94 2.52
C PRO A 13 -1.71 -17.35 1.13
N SER A 14 -1.22 -18.22 0.23
CA SER A 14 -0.98 -17.94 -1.17
C SER A 14 -2.29 -17.51 -1.85
N TYR A 15 -2.53 -16.21 -1.90
CA TYR A 15 -3.50 -15.62 -2.81
C TYR A 15 -2.70 -15.14 -4.03
N THR A 16 -2.36 -16.07 -4.92
CA THR A 16 -1.79 -15.71 -6.23
C THR A 16 -2.94 -15.35 -7.17
N PRO A 17 -3.00 -14.08 -7.56
CA PRO A 17 -3.14 -13.79 -8.97
C PRO A 17 -2.12 -12.72 -9.36
N LYS A 18 -1.00 -13.15 -9.98
CA LYS A 18 -0.18 -12.32 -10.89
C LYS A 18 0.45 -11.02 -10.33
N VAL A 19 0.62 -10.87 -9.01
CA VAL A 19 1.33 -9.71 -8.45
C VAL A 19 2.84 -9.96 -8.39
N SER A 20 3.63 -9.10 -9.03
CA SER A 20 5.08 -9.20 -9.06
C SER A 20 5.69 -9.13 -7.64
N PRO A 21 6.81 -9.82 -7.37
CA PRO A 21 7.45 -9.82 -6.05
C PRO A 21 7.83 -8.41 -5.57
N GLU A 22 8.12 -7.50 -6.49
CA GLU A 22 8.41 -6.10 -6.18
C GLU A 22 7.20 -5.36 -5.60
N ILE A 23 5.98 -5.65 -6.08
CA ILE A 23 4.75 -5.07 -5.56
C ILE A 23 4.50 -5.61 -4.15
N ALA A 24 4.66 -6.92 -3.95
CA ALA A 24 4.52 -7.56 -2.64
C ALA A 24 5.46 -6.94 -1.60
N ALA A 25 6.71 -6.67 -1.97
CA ALA A 25 7.70 -6.04 -1.10
C ALA A 25 7.26 -4.65 -0.59
N LEU A 26 6.48 -3.89 -1.37
CA LEU A 26 5.97 -2.57 -0.95
C LEU A 26 5.06 -2.67 0.28
N PHE A 27 4.26 -3.72 0.39
CA PHE A 27 3.32 -3.91 1.51
C PHE A 27 3.98 -4.56 2.73
N GLU A 28 4.94 -5.46 2.51
CA GLU A 28 5.68 -6.14 3.58
C GLU A 28 6.58 -5.17 4.35
N GLU A 29 7.29 -4.27 3.64
CA GLU A 29 8.18 -3.29 4.27
C GLU A 29 7.41 -2.33 5.19
N ILE A 30 6.21 -1.92 4.78
CA ILE A 30 5.33 -1.08 5.58
C ILE A 30 4.89 -1.84 6.84
N ASN A 31 4.56 -3.13 6.73
CA ASN A 31 4.08 -3.94 7.86
C ASN A 31 5.06 -3.91 9.04
N GLY A 32 6.35 -4.18 8.77
CA GLY A 32 7.40 -4.27 9.79
C GLY A 32 7.78 -2.93 10.43
N LYS A 33 7.76 -1.82 9.66
CA LYS A 33 8.22 -0.51 10.17
C LYS A 33 7.19 0.21 11.05
N GLU A 34 5.90 0.02 10.82
CA GLU A 34 4.87 0.77 11.57
C GLU A 34 4.36 0.11 12.85
N LEU A 35 4.70 -1.16 13.12
CA LEU A 35 4.41 -1.75 14.44
C LEU A 35 5.05 -0.93 15.57
N SER A 36 6.17 -0.25 15.29
CA SER A 36 6.84 0.67 16.21
C SER A 36 6.19 2.07 16.31
N ASP A 37 5.40 2.48 15.31
CA ASP A 37 4.79 3.83 15.21
C ASP A 37 3.36 3.88 15.78
N LYS A 38 2.83 2.72 16.23
CA LYS A 38 1.46 2.53 16.72
C LYS A 38 1.13 3.24 18.05
N LEU A 39 2.10 3.86 18.73
CA LEU A 39 1.85 4.50 20.03
C LEU A 39 1.41 5.97 19.94
N SER A 40 1.57 6.63 18.77
CA SER A 40 1.40 8.10 18.69
C SER A 40 0.44 8.60 17.60
N ASN A 41 -0.13 7.72 16.76
CA ASN A 41 -0.87 8.17 15.58
C ASN A 41 -2.37 8.35 15.83
N THR A 42 -2.82 9.60 15.70
CA THR A 42 -4.22 9.99 15.64
C THR A 42 -4.96 9.17 14.57
N PRO A 43 -6.14 8.60 14.89
CA PRO A 43 -6.94 7.84 13.94
C PRO A 43 -7.33 8.73 12.77
N ILE A 44 -7.06 8.27 11.54
CA ILE A 44 -7.49 8.96 10.34
C ILE A 44 -8.97 8.63 10.12
N THR A 45 -9.83 9.65 10.22
CA THR A 45 -11.26 9.47 9.94
C THR A 45 -11.56 9.44 8.45
N ASP A 46 -10.74 10.12 7.66
CA ASP A 46 -10.98 10.30 6.23
C ASP A 46 -9.67 10.36 5.45
N LEU A 47 -9.48 9.41 4.52
CA LEU A 47 -8.28 9.35 3.69
C LEU A 47 -8.10 10.60 2.83
N THR A 48 -9.19 11.16 2.32
CA THR A 48 -9.17 12.35 1.46
C THR A 48 -8.67 13.58 2.20
N LYS A 49 -8.92 13.66 3.52
CA LYS A 49 -8.39 14.71 4.42
C LYS A 49 -6.99 14.42 4.94
N ALA A 50 -6.63 13.14 5.11
CA ALA A 50 -5.29 12.75 5.56
C ALA A 50 -4.23 12.88 4.47
N PHE A 51 -4.63 12.81 3.20
CA PHE A 51 -3.78 13.20 2.10
C PHE A 51 -3.44 14.69 2.18
N GLY A 52 -2.15 14.99 2.32
CA GLY A 52 -1.65 16.33 2.03
C GLY A 52 -1.98 16.68 0.57
N LEU A 53 -2.42 17.90 0.31
CA LEU A 53 -2.85 18.35 -1.03
C LEU A 53 -1.82 18.01 -2.13
N ASN A 54 -0.53 18.16 -1.80
CA ASN A 54 0.58 17.87 -2.69
C ASN A 54 0.78 16.36 -2.91
N ASP A 55 0.64 15.57 -1.85
CA ASP A 55 0.79 14.11 -1.91
C ASP A 55 -0.37 13.44 -2.67
N ARG A 56 -1.58 14.01 -2.58
CA ARG A 56 -2.74 13.60 -3.38
C ARG A 56 -2.47 13.75 -4.88
N MET A 57 -2.02 14.94 -5.28
CA MET A 57 -1.72 15.26 -6.68
C MET A 57 -0.58 14.39 -7.20
N LEU A 58 0.45 14.17 -6.39
CA LEU A 58 1.57 13.31 -6.75
C LEU A 58 1.15 11.85 -6.89
N THR A 59 0.39 11.31 -5.93
CA THR A 59 -0.13 9.94 -5.98
C THR A 59 -1.00 9.72 -7.21
N GLN A 60 -1.92 10.64 -7.49
CA GLN A 60 -2.76 10.57 -8.68
C GLN A 60 -1.93 10.54 -9.97
N ASN A 61 -0.92 11.40 -10.10
CA ASN A 61 -0.10 11.45 -11.30
C ASN A 61 0.80 10.21 -11.42
N GLU A 62 1.52 9.86 -10.36
CA GLU A 62 2.52 8.79 -10.37
C GLU A 62 1.88 7.40 -10.36
N LEU A 63 0.92 7.16 -9.46
CA LEU A 63 0.36 5.82 -9.24
C LEU A 63 -0.85 5.52 -10.14
N PHE A 64 -1.54 6.54 -10.63
CA PHE A 64 -2.73 6.39 -11.46
C PHE A 64 -2.56 6.99 -12.87
N GLY A 65 -1.34 7.42 -13.22
CA GLY A 65 -1.04 7.96 -14.55
C GLY A 65 -1.80 9.26 -14.85
N GLY A 66 -2.09 10.05 -13.83
CA GLY A 66 -2.88 11.29 -13.94
C GLY A 66 -4.39 11.05 -14.02
N ASN A 67 -4.85 9.80 -13.89
CA ASN A 67 -6.26 9.44 -14.00
C ASN A 67 -7.04 9.78 -12.73
N LYS A 68 -7.47 11.05 -12.63
CA LYS A 68 -8.24 11.60 -11.51
C LYS A 68 -9.49 10.78 -11.14
N PRO A 69 -10.38 10.38 -12.07
CA PRO A 69 -11.59 9.66 -11.69
C PRO A 69 -11.28 8.30 -11.04
N VAL A 70 -10.28 7.58 -11.56
CA VAL A 70 -9.87 6.30 -10.94
C VAL A 70 -9.25 6.51 -9.56
N PHE A 71 -8.43 7.56 -9.40
CA PHE A 71 -7.87 7.89 -8.10
C PHE A 71 -8.96 8.25 -7.08
N ASP A 72 -9.92 9.09 -7.46
CA ASP A 72 -11.00 9.53 -6.56
C ASP A 72 -11.89 8.36 -6.13
N GLU A 73 -12.23 7.48 -7.08
CA GLU A 73 -12.96 6.24 -6.82
C GLU A 73 -12.16 5.32 -5.88
N ALA A 74 -10.88 5.08 -6.18
CA ALA A 74 -10.01 4.25 -5.34
C ALA A 74 -9.91 4.78 -3.91
N VAL A 75 -9.70 6.09 -3.73
CA VAL A 75 -9.65 6.71 -2.38
C VAL A 75 -10.99 6.58 -1.68
N LYS A 76 -12.11 6.78 -2.39
CA LYS A 76 -13.45 6.64 -1.83
C LYS A 76 -13.73 5.21 -1.38
N ASP A 77 -13.41 4.21 -2.19
CA ASP A 77 -13.52 2.79 -1.84
C ASP A 77 -12.66 2.46 -0.62
N LEU A 78 -11.38 2.85 -0.65
CA LEU A 78 -10.47 2.66 0.47
C LEU A 78 -10.94 3.35 1.76
N ASN A 79 -11.67 4.46 1.65
CA ASN A 79 -12.24 5.19 2.77
C ASN A 79 -13.56 4.59 3.28
N ASN A 80 -14.21 3.71 2.51
CA ASN A 80 -15.42 2.99 2.92
C ASN A 80 -15.14 1.54 3.37
N MET A 81 -13.97 0.99 3.05
CA MET A 81 -13.59 -0.36 3.48
C MET A 81 -13.55 -0.50 5.01
N SER A 82 -13.78 -1.70 5.51
CA SER A 82 -13.85 -1.96 6.97
C SER A 82 -12.53 -2.44 7.57
N SER A 83 -11.58 -2.90 6.76
CA SER A 83 -10.31 -3.46 7.27
C SER A 83 -9.19 -3.31 6.25
N PHE A 84 -7.96 -3.20 6.78
CA PHE A 84 -6.77 -3.04 5.94
C PHE A 84 -6.54 -4.23 5.01
N GLU A 85 -6.96 -5.44 5.38
CA GLU A 85 -6.82 -6.62 4.52
C GLU A 85 -7.59 -6.50 3.21
N ILE A 86 -8.83 -6.00 3.27
CA ILE A 86 -9.67 -5.75 2.09
C ILE A 86 -9.02 -4.67 1.21
N ALA A 87 -8.58 -3.58 1.84
CA ALA A 87 -7.89 -2.49 1.17
C ALA A 87 -6.56 -2.92 0.55
N ARG A 88 -5.82 -3.79 1.21
CA ARG A 88 -4.57 -4.35 0.71
C ARG A 88 -4.82 -5.11 -0.58
N ASN A 89 -5.84 -5.97 -0.62
CA ASN A 89 -6.17 -6.71 -1.83
C ASN A 89 -6.55 -5.79 -3.00
N PHE A 90 -7.37 -4.77 -2.74
CA PHE A 90 -7.73 -3.76 -3.72
C PHE A 90 -6.50 -2.96 -4.22
N MET A 91 -5.60 -2.56 -3.31
CA MET A 91 -4.36 -1.88 -3.67
C MET A 91 -3.42 -2.78 -4.47
N TYR A 92 -3.39 -4.09 -4.23
CA TYR A 92 -2.61 -5.02 -5.06
C TYR A 92 -3.07 -5.02 -6.52
N GLU A 93 -4.38 -5.02 -6.76
CA GLU A 93 -4.94 -4.95 -8.10
C GLU A 93 -4.59 -3.63 -8.79
N LEU A 94 -4.71 -2.51 -8.08
CA LEU A 94 -4.28 -1.20 -8.60
C LEU A 94 -2.77 -1.17 -8.89
N ALA A 95 -1.97 -1.70 -7.97
CA ALA A 95 -0.52 -1.70 -8.08
C ALA A 95 -0.04 -2.56 -9.27
N ALA A 96 -0.70 -3.68 -9.53
CA ALA A 96 -0.47 -4.48 -10.74
C ALA A 96 -0.94 -3.75 -12.01
N ARG A 97 -2.16 -3.20 -11.99
CA ARG A 97 -2.76 -2.49 -13.13
C ARG A 97 -1.93 -1.29 -13.59
N TYR A 98 -1.42 -0.51 -12.63
CA TYR A 98 -0.65 0.70 -12.90
C TYR A 98 0.86 0.49 -12.79
N ASN A 99 1.32 -0.72 -12.47
CA ASN A 99 2.72 -1.07 -12.29
C ASN A 99 3.45 -0.14 -11.29
N TRP A 100 2.96 -0.07 -10.05
CA TRP A 100 3.54 0.82 -9.02
C TRP A 100 5.01 0.53 -8.70
N ALA A 101 5.50 -0.67 -9.04
CA ALA A 101 6.90 -1.05 -8.94
C ALA A 101 7.75 -0.67 -10.17
N ALA A 102 7.24 0.11 -11.12
CA ALA A 102 7.97 0.41 -12.36
C ALA A 102 9.31 1.12 -12.13
N ASN A 103 9.42 1.98 -11.10
CA ASN A 103 10.65 2.70 -10.75
C ASN A 103 10.65 3.06 -9.25
N GLU A 104 11.78 3.56 -8.77
CA GLU A 104 11.98 3.92 -7.35
C GLU A 104 11.01 5.01 -6.86
N ASP A 105 10.71 6.01 -7.69
CA ASP A 105 9.81 7.12 -7.31
C ASP A 105 8.37 6.65 -7.11
N ARG A 106 7.86 5.81 -8.02
CA ARG A 106 6.53 5.18 -7.88
C ARG A 106 6.49 4.23 -6.70
N LYS A 107 7.57 3.48 -6.44
CA LYS A 107 7.69 2.63 -5.23
C LYS A 107 7.61 3.48 -3.96
N LYS A 108 8.31 4.61 -3.90
CA LYS A 108 8.25 5.55 -2.76
C LYS A 108 6.83 6.10 -2.58
N GLN A 109 6.18 6.53 -3.67
CA GLN A 109 4.83 7.07 -3.60
C GLN A 109 3.80 6.00 -3.20
N ALA A 110 3.93 4.78 -3.72
CA ALA A 110 3.12 3.64 -3.33
C ALA A 110 3.27 3.31 -1.85
N LYS A 111 4.51 3.30 -1.33
CA LYS A 111 4.78 3.11 0.10
C LYS A 111 4.07 4.17 0.96
N SER A 112 4.16 5.45 0.59
CA SER A 112 3.45 6.54 1.28
C SER A 112 1.94 6.34 1.25
N PHE A 113 1.39 5.95 0.10
CA PHE A 113 -0.04 5.69 -0.05
C PHE A 113 -0.53 4.53 0.81
N ILE A 114 0.17 3.39 0.77
CA ILE A 114 -0.15 2.20 1.57
C ILE A 114 -0.10 2.53 3.06
N LYS A 115 0.90 3.33 3.49
CA LYS A 115 1.04 3.81 4.87
C LYS A 115 -0.19 4.59 5.33
N LEU A 116 -0.67 5.53 4.50
CA LEU A 116 -1.86 6.33 4.79
C LEU A 116 -3.11 5.46 4.93
N VAL A 117 -3.32 4.54 3.98
CA VAL A 117 -4.46 3.61 3.99
C VAL A 117 -4.45 2.77 5.26
N ARG A 118 -3.28 2.24 5.65
CA ARG A 118 -3.14 1.45 6.87
C ARG A 118 -3.45 2.25 8.13
N ARG A 119 -3.00 3.50 8.22
CA ARG A 119 -3.31 4.36 9.38
C ARG A 119 -4.80 4.69 9.54
N ARG A 120 -5.59 4.62 8.46
CA ARG A 120 -7.05 4.75 8.52
C ARG A 120 -7.74 3.44 8.90
N LEU A 121 -7.14 2.30 8.54
CA LEU A 121 -7.77 0.98 8.59
C LEU A 121 -7.19 0.01 9.64
N GLY A 122 -6.20 0.41 10.42
CA GLY A 122 -5.43 -0.47 11.32
C GLY A 122 -5.20 0.10 12.70
#